data_AF-A0A1H9QGA8-F1
#
_entry.id   AF-A0A1H9QGA8-F1
#
_cell.length_a   1.000
_cell.length_b   1.000
_cell.length_c   1.000
_cell.angle_alpha   90.00
_cell.angle_beta   90.00
_cell.angle_gamma   90.00
#
_symmetry.space_group_name_H-M   'P 1'
#
loop_
_entity.id
_entity.type
_entity.pdbx_description
1 polymer ?
#
loop_
_entity_poly.entity_id
_entity_poly.type
_entity_poly.pdbx_seq_one_letter_code
_entity_poly.pdbx_strand_id
1 'polypeptide(L)'
;MSQHLADDLPGGTGGGRLRVWLKASAYTRRLLLGSGGDPWVSAPQYLAYFSQAQGLLRPDVAVVEVGEMFDSWLSRHPEVVAELGSKRRLSFPLRKLLEQDEPRQILAEVVEAVIANLRGQTPLVLAMPSPKHWLRHANALAGRVGVELDPDGIEDAAMYMADLMRSVSAYPVGGVLLEEHPTDSDMEATDVERYRPLINVAKHYRWSLALRPRGAAPASPALAEFDAVISPIIRVPKPASSGVDVGAVLWHGGSLPVLDQGQFYFVEIPAEQQPELVLESLAWLRA
;
A
#
# COMPACT_ATOMS: atom_id res chain seq x y z
N MET A 1 -6.49 20.41 -2.31
CA MET A 1 -6.23 18.97 -2.30
C MET A 1 -7.57 18.27 -2.13
N SER A 2 -7.72 17.10 -2.75
CA SER A 2 -8.99 16.37 -2.76
C SER A 2 -9.02 15.28 -1.69
N GLN A 3 -10.22 14.78 -1.41
CA GLN A 3 -10.43 13.51 -0.71
C GLN A 3 -10.18 12.31 -1.61
N HIS A 4 -10.30 12.48 -2.94
CA HIS A 4 -10.15 11.42 -3.93
C HIS A 4 -8.79 11.50 -4.60
N LEU A 5 -8.04 10.39 -4.61
CA LEU A 5 -6.72 10.35 -5.24
C LEU A 5 -6.79 10.62 -6.75
N ALA A 6 -7.87 10.19 -7.43
CA ALA A 6 -8.09 10.39 -8.86
C ALA A 6 -8.00 11.88 -9.28
N ASP A 7 -8.41 12.79 -8.41
CA ASP A 7 -8.38 14.23 -8.70
C ASP A 7 -6.95 14.79 -8.69
N ASP A 8 -6.05 14.16 -7.94
CA ASP A 8 -4.66 14.58 -7.80
C ASP A 8 -3.73 13.81 -8.78
N LEU A 9 -4.15 12.65 -9.31
CA LEU A 9 -3.37 11.87 -10.27
C LEU A 9 -3.16 12.59 -11.63
N PRO A 10 -1.93 12.60 -12.18
CA PRO A 10 -1.58 13.40 -13.36
C PRO A 10 -2.00 12.80 -14.71
N GLY A 11 -2.27 11.49 -14.78
CA GLY A 11 -2.68 10.81 -16.01
C GLY A 11 -4.18 10.92 -16.30
N GLY A 12 -4.99 11.09 -15.25
CA GLY A 12 -6.45 11.09 -15.31
C GLY A 12 -7.07 12.43 -15.72
N THR A 13 -8.37 12.56 -15.52
CA THR A 13 -9.13 13.80 -15.78
C THR A 13 -9.02 14.84 -14.67
N GLY A 14 -8.29 14.52 -13.60
CA GLY A 14 -8.09 15.37 -12.44
C GLY A 14 -7.17 16.58 -12.69
N GLY A 15 -6.94 17.36 -11.63
CA GLY A 15 -6.06 18.53 -11.66
C GLY A 15 -4.57 18.21 -11.72
N GLY A 16 -4.18 16.93 -11.58
CA GLY A 16 -2.80 16.47 -11.76
C GLY A 16 -1.82 17.10 -10.78
N ARG A 17 -2.23 17.23 -9.53
CA ARG A 17 -1.47 17.92 -8.47
C ARG A 17 -0.43 17.05 -7.78
N LEU A 18 -0.58 15.73 -7.84
CA LEU A 18 0.34 14.78 -7.24
C LEU A 18 1.70 14.86 -7.95
N ARG A 19 2.72 15.26 -7.19
CA ARG A 19 4.11 15.30 -7.67
C ARG A 19 4.93 14.20 -7.04
N VAL A 20 4.73 13.94 -5.76
CA VAL A 20 5.49 12.95 -5.00
C VAL A 20 4.55 12.09 -4.15
N TRP A 21 4.47 10.81 -4.47
CA TRP A 21 3.90 9.81 -3.57
C TRP A 21 5.01 9.26 -2.67
N LEU A 22 4.89 9.53 -1.37
CA LEU A 22 5.88 9.15 -0.36
C LEU A 22 5.39 7.98 0.49
N LYS A 23 6.18 6.90 0.57
CA LYS A 23 6.09 5.89 1.63
C LYS A 23 7.16 6.15 2.67
N ALA A 24 6.78 6.19 3.95
CA ALA A 24 7.69 6.59 5.01
C ALA A 24 7.55 5.80 6.31
N SER A 25 6.68 4.77 6.37
CA SER A 25 6.32 4.07 7.60
C SER A 25 7.54 3.59 8.39
N ALA A 26 8.45 2.84 7.76
CA ALA A 26 9.64 2.31 8.41
C ALA A 26 10.55 3.42 8.98
N TYR A 27 10.75 4.48 8.20
CA TYR A 27 11.53 5.65 8.59
C TYR A 27 10.89 6.40 9.77
N THR A 28 9.61 6.77 9.67
CA THR A 28 8.94 7.56 10.71
C THR A 28 8.70 6.76 11.97
N ARG A 29 8.46 5.44 11.89
CA ARG A 29 8.38 4.58 13.07
C ARG A 29 9.69 4.59 13.84
N ARG A 30 10.83 4.35 13.18
CA ARG A 30 12.15 4.40 13.83
C ARG A 30 12.43 5.77 14.42
N LEU A 31 12.17 6.84 13.65
CA LEU A 31 12.47 8.21 14.07
C LEU A 31 11.63 8.68 15.26
N LEU A 32 10.32 8.43 15.23
CA LEU A 32 9.37 9.01 16.19
C LEU A 32 9.12 8.11 17.40
N LEU A 33 9.23 6.79 17.23
CA LEU A 33 8.92 5.81 18.27
C LEU A 33 10.15 5.03 18.75
N GLY A 34 11.30 5.20 18.08
CA GLY A 34 12.52 4.45 18.37
C GLY A 34 12.50 3.02 17.82
N SER A 35 13.58 2.29 18.07
CA SER A 35 13.71 0.88 17.69
C SER A 35 12.65 0.03 18.39
N GLY A 36 11.86 -0.72 17.62
CA GLY A 36 10.80 -1.59 18.15
C GLY A 36 9.50 -0.85 18.51
N GLY A 37 9.40 0.45 18.23
CA GLY A 37 8.17 1.20 18.42
C GLY A 37 7.03 0.69 17.52
N ASP A 38 5.87 0.49 18.14
CA ASP A 38 4.66 0.02 17.47
C ASP A 38 3.53 1.06 17.56
N PRO A 39 3.12 1.69 16.44
CA PRO A 39 2.02 2.64 16.44
C PRO A 39 0.64 1.95 16.51
N TRP A 40 0.55 0.66 16.23
CA TRP A 40 -0.71 -0.06 15.99
C TRP A 40 -1.37 -0.64 17.24
N VAL A 41 -0.86 -0.30 18.42
CA VAL A 41 -1.42 -0.77 19.71
C VAL A 41 -2.86 -0.29 19.89
N SER A 42 -3.19 0.92 19.44
CA SER A 42 -4.54 1.48 19.47
C SER A 42 -4.71 2.61 18.45
N ALA A 43 -5.94 2.93 18.06
CA ALA A 43 -6.20 4.02 17.12
C ALA A 43 -5.71 5.41 17.61
N PRO A 44 -5.85 5.79 18.90
CA PRO A 44 -5.28 7.05 19.41
C PRO A 44 -3.74 7.11 19.30
N GLN A 45 -3.06 6.01 19.59
CA GLN A 45 -1.60 5.92 19.47
C GLN A 45 -1.17 6.02 18.01
N TYR A 46 -1.86 5.33 17.11
CA TYR A 46 -1.61 5.44 15.68
C TYR A 46 -1.83 6.87 15.19
N LEU A 47 -2.93 7.52 15.60
CA LEU A 47 -3.22 8.90 15.21
C LEU A 47 -2.13 9.87 15.69
N ALA A 48 -1.66 9.74 16.94
CA ALA A 48 -0.61 10.61 17.47
C ALA A 48 0.71 10.47 16.69
N TYR A 49 1.08 9.23 16.32
CA TYR A 49 2.20 8.95 15.43
C TYR A 49 1.97 9.53 14.02
N PHE A 50 0.80 9.25 13.44
CA PHE A 50 0.44 9.65 12.09
C PHE A 50 0.48 11.17 11.92
N SER A 51 -0.11 11.93 12.85
CA SER A 51 -0.14 13.40 12.79
C SER A 51 1.27 14.00 12.88
N GLN A 52 2.18 13.40 13.66
CA GLN A 52 3.58 13.82 13.71
C GLN A 52 4.30 13.54 12.38
N ALA A 53 4.13 12.34 11.82
CA ALA A 53 4.70 11.97 10.52
C ALA A 53 4.19 12.88 9.39
N GLN A 54 2.89 13.17 9.36
CA GLN A 54 2.27 14.11 8.40
C GLN A 54 2.82 15.53 8.55
N GLY A 55 2.97 16.03 9.78
CA GLY A 55 3.52 17.36 10.04
C GLY A 55 4.98 17.49 9.60
N LEU A 56 5.78 16.43 9.78
CA LEU A 56 7.19 16.37 9.41
C LEU A 56 7.39 16.33 7.89
N LEU A 57 6.71 15.40 7.21
CA LEU A 57 6.99 15.07 5.81
C LEU A 57 6.05 15.78 4.82
N ARG A 58 4.86 16.17 5.26
CA ARG A 58 3.80 16.82 4.46
C ARG A 58 3.54 16.11 3.12
N PRO A 59 3.25 14.80 3.13
CA PRO A 59 3.10 14.05 1.89
C PRO A 59 1.86 14.51 1.11
N ASP A 60 1.90 14.37 -0.22
CA ASP A 60 0.75 14.66 -1.10
C ASP A 60 -0.36 13.60 -0.96
N VAL A 61 -0.01 12.43 -0.42
CA VAL A 61 -0.90 11.29 -0.18
C VAL A 61 -0.67 10.78 1.25
N ALA A 62 -1.75 10.61 2.00
CA ALA A 62 -1.70 9.96 3.30
C ALA A 62 -1.73 8.44 3.11
N VAL A 63 -0.79 7.71 3.73
CA VAL A 63 -0.70 6.25 3.58
C VAL A 63 -0.91 5.57 4.93
N VAL A 64 -1.74 4.53 4.94
CA VAL A 64 -1.94 3.60 6.06
C VAL A 64 -1.51 2.22 5.59
N GLU A 65 -0.49 1.65 6.23
CA GLU A 65 0.10 0.35 5.88
C GLU A 65 -0.69 -0.80 6.51
N VAL A 66 -1.67 -1.32 5.77
CA VAL A 66 -2.60 -2.33 6.31
C VAL A 66 -1.88 -3.64 6.65
N GLY A 67 -0.91 -4.06 5.84
CA GLY A 67 -0.11 -5.25 6.11
C GLY A 67 0.67 -5.15 7.43
N GLU A 68 1.33 -4.01 7.67
CA GLU A 68 2.08 -3.78 8.91
C GLU A 68 1.19 -3.82 10.15
N MET A 69 -0.05 -3.34 10.05
CA MET A 69 -1.02 -3.40 11.14
C MET A 69 -1.34 -4.85 11.52
N PHE A 70 -1.61 -5.71 10.54
CA PHE A 70 -1.88 -7.12 10.79
C PHE A 70 -0.65 -7.83 11.39
N ASP A 71 0.55 -7.50 10.93
CA ASP A 71 1.79 -8.06 11.48
C ASP A 71 2.05 -7.63 12.93
N SER A 72 1.82 -6.35 13.24
CA SER A 72 1.87 -5.86 14.62
C SER A 72 0.86 -6.60 15.50
N TRP A 73 -0.40 -6.71 15.05
CA TRP A 73 -1.44 -7.38 15.81
C TRP A 73 -1.08 -8.84 16.06
N LEU A 74 -0.62 -9.59 15.04
CA LEU A 74 -0.18 -10.98 15.19
C LEU A 74 0.99 -11.14 16.16
N SER A 75 1.93 -10.20 16.20
CA SER A 75 3.06 -10.26 17.14
C SER A 75 2.62 -10.26 18.62
N ARG A 76 1.41 -9.75 18.89
CA ARG A 76 0.77 -9.72 20.21
C ARG A 76 -0.21 -10.88 20.45
N HIS A 77 -0.51 -11.66 19.41
CA HIS A 77 -1.50 -12.76 19.41
C HIS A 77 -0.89 -14.06 18.86
N PRO A 78 0.15 -14.61 19.51
CA PRO A 78 0.86 -15.80 19.03
C PRO A 78 -0.02 -17.05 18.96
N GLU A 79 -1.10 -17.12 19.73
CA GLU A 79 -2.10 -18.19 19.67
C GLU A 79 -2.79 -18.27 18.30
N VAL A 80 -3.00 -17.14 17.63
CA VAL A 80 -3.63 -17.09 16.30
C VAL A 80 -2.69 -17.68 15.25
N VAL A 81 -1.38 -17.45 15.38
CA VAL A 81 -0.36 -18.02 14.49
C VAL A 81 -0.44 -19.55 14.46
N ALA A 82 -0.67 -20.18 15.61
CA ALA A 82 -0.86 -21.63 15.70
C ALA A 82 -2.11 -22.10 14.91
N GLU A 83 -3.18 -21.32 14.90
CA GLU A 83 -4.41 -21.65 14.17
C GLU A 83 -4.29 -21.50 12.65
N LEU A 84 -3.43 -20.59 12.15
CA LEU A 84 -3.21 -20.36 10.72
C LEU A 84 -2.80 -21.66 10.00
N GLY A 85 -2.04 -22.52 10.68
CA GLY A 85 -1.57 -23.80 10.16
C GLY A 85 -2.59 -24.95 10.18
N SER A 86 -3.77 -24.76 10.76
CA SER A 86 -4.71 -25.85 11.08
C SER A 86 -5.33 -26.55 9.87
N LYS A 87 -5.36 -25.93 8.69
CA LYS A 87 -5.85 -26.55 7.45
C LYS A 87 -4.87 -26.43 6.29
N ARG A 88 -4.76 -27.48 5.47
CA ARG A 88 -3.80 -27.57 4.36
C ARG A 88 -4.09 -26.67 3.16
N ARG A 89 -5.33 -26.20 2.97
CA ARG A 89 -5.71 -25.34 1.83
C ARG A 89 -4.83 -24.09 1.81
N LEU A 90 -4.29 -23.74 0.64
CA LEU A 90 -3.33 -22.65 0.46
C LEU A 90 -3.87 -21.30 0.94
N SER A 91 -5.13 -20.99 0.64
CA SER A 91 -5.77 -19.72 0.98
C SER A 91 -6.28 -19.64 2.43
N PHE A 92 -6.25 -20.75 3.18
CA PHE A 92 -6.79 -20.79 4.54
C PHE A 92 -6.05 -19.89 5.55
N PRO A 93 -4.71 -19.86 5.61
CA PRO A 93 -4.01 -18.96 6.54
C PRO A 93 -4.39 -17.50 6.33
N LEU A 94 -4.43 -17.02 5.08
CA LEU A 94 -4.79 -15.63 4.79
C LEU A 94 -6.25 -15.36 5.14
N ARG A 95 -7.17 -16.25 4.77
CA ARG A 95 -8.57 -16.15 5.18
C ARG A 95 -8.71 -15.99 6.69
N LYS A 96 -8.10 -16.91 7.45
CA LYS A 96 -8.19 -16.95 8.90
C LYS A 96 -7.59 -15.71 9.55
N LEU A 97 -6.50 -15.18 8.99
CA LEU A 97 -5.91 -13.91 9.42
C LEU A 97 -6.85 -12.72 9.15
N LEU A 98 -7.40 -12.63 7.94
CA LEU A 98 -8.25 -11.51 7.57
C LEU A 98 -9.65 -11.58 8.18
N GLU A 99 -10.11 -12.75 8.68
CA GLU A 99 -11.39 -12.92 9.40
C GLU A 99 -11.32 -12.53 10.89
N GLN A 100 -10.17 -12.08 11.40
CA GLN A 100 -10.05 -11.66 12.80
C GLN A 100 -10.77 -10.34 13.04
N ASP A 101 -11.65 -10.30 14.04
CA ASP A 101 -12.50 -9.13 14.33
C ASP A 101 -11.69 -7.95 14.89
N GLU A 102 -10.76 -8.20 15.81
CA GLU A 102 -9.97 -7.15 16.47
C GLU A 102 -9.13 -6.31 15.49
N PRO A 103 -8.30 -6.87 14.59
CA PRO A 103 -7.54 -6.05 13.64
C PRO A 103 -8.45 -5.33 12.63
N ARG A 104 -9.64 -5.87 12.30
CA ARG A 104 -10.63 -5.15 11.49
C ARG A 104 -11.19 -3.93 12.23
N GLN A 105 -11.47 -4.06 13.53
CA GLN A 105 -11.92 -2.96 14.35
C GLN A 105 -10.84 -1.89 14.47
N ILE A 106 -9.59 -2.28 14.74
CA ILE A 106 -8.44 -1.36 14.78
C ILE A 106 -8.32 -0.61 13.44
N LEU A 107 -8.43 -1.30 12.31
CA LEU A 107 -8.36 -0.68 10.99
C LEU A 107 -9.47 0.38 10.81
N ALA A 108 -10.71 0.04 11.16
CA ALA A 108 -11.84 0.97 11.04
C ALA A 108 -11.63 2.22 11.91
N GLU A 109 -11.26 2.05 13.19
CA GLU A 109 -10.98 3.15 14.11
C GLU A 109 -9.81 4.03 13.64
N VAL A 110 -8.74 3.41 13.10
CA VAL A 110 -7.60 4.14 12.53
C VAL A 110 -8.02 4.93 11.29
N VAL A 111 -8.75 4.31 10.36
CA VAL A 111 -9.22 4.98 9.13
C VAL A 111 -10.10 6.17 9.47
N GLU A 112 -11.04 6.01 10.41
CA GLU A 112 -11.91 7.07 10.90
C GLU A 112 -11.11 8.24 11.48
N ALA A 113 -10.19 7.93 12.42
CA ALA A 113 -9.35 8.91 13.09
C ALA A 113 -8.45 9.67 12.10
N VAL A 114 -7.84 8.97 11.16
CA VAL A 114 -6.97 9.55 10.14
C VAL A 114 -7.76 10.47 9.22
N ILE A 115 -8.90 10.02 8.70
CA ILE A 115 -9.75 10.84 7.81
C ILE A 115 -10.20 12.13 8.50
N ALA A 116 -10.64 12.04 9.76
CA ALA A 116 -11.01 13.20 10.55
C ALA A 116 -9.85 14.19 10.72
N ASN A 117 -8.63 13.68 10.91
CA ASN A 117 -7.42 14.50 11.02
C ASN A 117 -7.00 15.15 9.69
N LEU A 118 -7.17 14.46 8.55
CA LEU A 118 -6.84 15.00 7.22
C LEU A 118 -7.79 16.11 6.76
N ARG A 119 -9.02 16.18 7.29
CA ARG A 119 -10.01 17.23 7.00
C ARG A 119 -10.27 17.45 5.50
N GLY A 120 -10.15 16.37 4.72
CA GLY A 120 -10.28 16.38 3.26
C GLY A 120 -9.20 17.14 2.50
N GLN A 121 -8.06 17.42 3.14
CA GLN A 121 -6.92 18.11 2.53
C GLN A 121 -5.87 17.15 1.98
N THR A 122 -6.00 15.85 2.14
CA THR A 122 -5.05 14.88 1.58
C THR A 122 -5.81 13.59 1.36
N PRO A 123 -5.71 12.94 0.19
CA PRO A 123 -6.35 11.66 -0.04
C PRO A 123 -5.69 10.59 0.85
N LEU A 124 -6.52 9.80 1.54
CA LEU A 124 -6.07 8.61 2.26
C LEU A 124 -5.97 7.42 1.32
N VAL A 125 -4.82 6.78 1.27
CA VAL A 125 -4.58 5.51 0.58
C VAL A 125 -4.29 4.41 1.58
N LEU A 126 -4.99 3.28 1.41
CA LEU A 126 -4.67 2.03 2.08
C LEU A 126 -3.61 1.30 1.25
N ALA A 127 -2.38 1.25 1.77
CA ALA A 127 -1.32 0.43 1.19
C ALA A 127 -1.46 -1.00 1.70
N MET A 128 -1.63 -1.95 0.78
CA MET A 128 -1.86 -3.35 1.07
C MET A 128 -0.83 -4.20 0.33
N PRO A 129 -0.33 -5.28 0.95
CA PRO A 129 0.27 -6.38 0.22
C PRO A 129 -0.61 -6.78 -0.97
N SER A 130 -0.02 -7.13 -2.10
CA SER A 130 -0.76 -7.75 -3.19
C SER A 130 -1.36 -9.11 -2.74
N PRO A 131 -2.42 -9.61 -3.39
CA PRO A 131 -2.92 -10.96 -3.13
C PRO A 131 -1.84 -12.04 -3.16
N LYS A 132 -0.92 -11.95 -4.14
CA LYS A 132 0.20 -12.89 -4.27
C LYS A 132 1.12 -12.82 -3.06
N HIS A 133 1.53 -11.61 -2.69
CA HIS A 133 2.44 -11.40 -1.56
C HIS A 133 1.80 -11.82 -0.23
N TRP A 134 0.57 -11.37 0.05
CA TRP A 134 -0.07 -11.65 1.33
C TRP A 134 -0.39 -13.13 1.52
N LEU A 135 -0.72 -13.83 0.43
CA LEU A 135 -0.93 -15.27 0.46
C LEU A 135 0.35 -16.02 0.83
N ARG A 136 1.51 -15.64 0.27
CA ARG A 136 2.81 -16.20 0.66
C ARG A 136 3.12 -15.89 2.11
N HIS A 137 2.95 -14.63 2.51
CA HIS A 137 3.22 -14.18 3.87
C HIS A 137 2.40 -14.95 4.92
N ALA A 138 1.10 -15.08 4.71
CA ALA A 138 0.23 -15.84 5.62
C ALA A 138 0.59 -17.33 5.69
N ASN A 139 1.03 -17.93 4.58
CA ASN A 139 1.53 -19.31 4.60
C ASN A 139 2.88 -19.43 5.33
N ALA A 140 3.79 -18.47 5.17
CA ALA A 140 5.04 -18.43 5.91
C ALA A 140 4.80 -18.30 7.42
N LEU A 141 3.86 -17.44 7.84
CA LEU A 141 3.40 -17.34 9.23
C LEU A 141 2.84 -18.68 9.76
N ALA A 142 2.17 -19.46 8.90
CA ALA A 142 1.69 -20.80 9.21
C ALA A 142 2.78 -21.90 9.16
N GLY A 143 4.07 -21.52 9.07
CA GLY A 143 5.21 -22.43 9.00
C GLY A 143 5.43 -23.09 7.63
N ARG A 144 4.79 -22.59 6.57
CA ARG A 144 4.89 -23.11 5.20
C ARG A 144 5.70 -22.16 4.34
N VAL A 145 7.02 -22.30 4.42
CA VAL A 145 7.96 -21.48 3.65
C VAL A 145 8.11 -22.05 2.24
N GLY A 146 8.21 -21.18 1.23
CA GLY A 146 8.46 -21.60 -0.16
C GLY A 146 7.28 -22.29 -0.84
N VAL A 147 6.05 -22.01 -0.39
CA VAL A 147 4.85 -22.53 -1.07
C VAL A 147 4.77 -22.02 -2.50
N GLU A 148 4.51 -22.92 -3.43
CA GLU A 148 4.11 -22.57 -4.78
C GLU A 148 2.67 -22.06 -4.76
N LEU A 149 2.44 -20.93 -5.40
CA LEU A 149 1.10 -20.35 -5.47
C LEU A 149 0.39 -20.87 -6.70
N ASP A 150 -0.85 -21.31 -6.51
CA ASP A 150 -1.72 -21.65 -7.62
C ASP A 150 -2.69 -20.49 -7.96
N PRO A 151 -3.13 -20.44 -9.23
CA PRO A 151 -4.25 -19.64 -9.72
C PRO A 151 -5.42 -19.38 -8.76
N ASP A 152 -5.97 -20.43 -8.16
CA ASP A 152 -7.21 -20.36 -7.39
C ASP A 152 -6.93 -19.75 -6.01
N GLY A 153 -5.76 -20.04 -5.44
CA GLY A 153 -5.30 -19.44 -4.20
C GLY A 153 -5.11 -17.93 -4.31
N ILE A 154 -4.57 -17.43 -5.42
CA ILE A 154 -4.40 -15.99 -5.66
C ILE A 154 -5.77 -15.30 -5.80
N GLU A 155 -6.71 -15.92 -6.51
CA GLU A 155 -8.08 -15.39 -6.65
C GLU A 155 -8.83 -15.42 -5.31
N ASP A 156 -8.72 -16.50 -4.53
CA ASP A 156 -9.22 -16.59 -3.15
C ASP A 156 -8.65 -15.47 -2.27
N ALA A 157 -7.34 -15.23 -2.35
CA ALA A 157 -6.67 -14.16 -1.61
C ALA A 157 -7.27 -12.79 -1.96
N ALA A 158 -7.45 -12.52 -3.26
CA ALA A 158 -8.09 -11.30 -3.73
C ALA A 158 -9.54 -11.18 -3.22
N MET A 159 -10.30 -12.28 -3.15
CA MET A 159 -11.65 -12.28 -2.56
C MET A 159 -11.65 -11.92 -1.07
N TYR A 160 -10.75 -12.49 -0.27
CA TYR A 160 -10.67 -12.21 1.17
C TYR A 160 -10.19 -10.78 1.44
N MET A 161 -9.23 -10.28 0.66
CA MET A 161 -8.80 -8.89 0.73
C MET A 161 -9.91 -7.92 0.30
N ALA A 162 -10.73 -8.29 -0.69
CA ALA A 162 -11.87 -7.49 -1.11
C ALA A 162 -12.94 -7.40 -0.01
N ASP A 163 -13.12 -8.46 0.79
CA ASP A 163 -13.97 -8.41 1.99
C ASP A 163 -13.40 -7.47 3.07
N LEU A 164 -12.10 -7.52 3.32
CA LEU A 164 -11.43 -6.55 4.21
C LEU A 164 -11.61 -5.11 3.71
N MET A 165 -11.43 -4.83 2.42
CA MET A 165 -11.68 -3.50 1.85
C MET A 165 -13.13 -3.04 2.10
N ARG A 166 -14.11 -3.94 1.97
CA ARG A 166 -15.53 -3.60 2.23
C ARG A 166 -15.79 -3.21 3.67
N SER A 167 -15.02 -3.71 4.65
CA SER A 167 -15.23 -3.37 6.06
C SER A 167 -15.01 -1.89 6.36
N VAL A 168 -14.23 -1.19 5.54
CA VAL A 168 -13.97 0.27 5.66
C VAL A 168 -14.66 1.10 4.58
N SER A 169 -15.61 0.51 3.85
CA SER A 169 -16.31 1.18 2.74
C SER A 169 -17.20 2.36 3.14
N ALA A 170 -17.57 2.46 4.42
CA ALA A 170 -18.33 3.59 4.96
C ALA A 170 -17.50 4.88 5.06
N TYR A 171 -16.16 4.77 4.96
CA TYR A 171 -15.25 5.89 5.10
C TYR A 171 -14.79 6.43 3.72
N PRO A 172 -14.54 7.75 3.59
CA PRO A 172 -14.06 8.34 2.35
C PRO A 172 -12.57 8.06 2.09
N VAL A 173 -12.24 6.79 1.86
CA VAL A 173 -10.92 6.37 1.39
C VAL A 173 -10.70 6.90 -0.02
N GLY A 174 -9.54 7.51 -0.26
CA GLY A 174 -9.18 8.12 -1.54
C GLY A 174 -8.65 7.11 -2.56
N GLY A 175 -8.03 6.02 -2.10
CA GLY A 175 -7.53 4.96 -2.96
C GLY A 175 -6.96 3.75 -2.22
N VAL A 176 -6.54 2.75 -2.99
CA VAL A 176 -5.82 1.55 -2.52
C VAL A 176 -4.59 1.36 -3.37
N LEU A 177 -3.47 1.07 -2.72
CA LEU A 177 -2.21 0.69 -3.36
C LEU A 177 -1.97 -0.80 -3.08
N LEU A 178 -1.87 -1.61 -4.14
CA LEU A 178 -1.48 -3.01 -4.06
C LEU A 178 0.01 -3.14 -4.38
N GLU A 179 0.77 -3.79 -3.51
CA GLU A 179 2.23 -3.86 -3.63
C GLU A 179 2.74 -5.30 -3.62
N GLU A 180 3.50 -5.64 -4.66
CA GLU A 180 4.36 -6.81 -4.61
C GLU A 180 5.60 -6.49 -3.76
N HIS A 181 6.11 -7.49 -3.04
CA HIS A 181 7.33 -7.34 -2.28
C HIS A 181 8.57 -7.52 -3.17
N PRO A 182 9.70 -6.86 -2.87
CA PRO A 182 10.93 -7.02 -3.65
C PRO A 182 11.45 -8.46 -3.78
N THR A 183 11.06 -9.36 -2.87
CA THR A 183 11.43 -10.79 -2.89
C THR A 183 10.41 -11.67 -3.61
N ASP A 184 9.29 -11.13 -4.07
CA ASP A 184 8.33 -11.89 -4.86
C ASP A 184 8.89 -12.19 -6.25
N SER A 185 8.34 -13.24 -6.87
CA SER A 185 8.51 -13.46 -8.31
C SER A 185 7.91 -12.30 -9.11
N ASP A 186 8.44 -12.07 -10.31
CA ASP A 186 7.86 -11.10 -11.26
C ASP A 186 6.37 -11.38 -11.47
N MET A 187 5.62 -10.31 -11.74
CA MET A 187 4.18 -10.38 -11.93
C MET A 187 3.84 -10.83 -13.35
N GLU A 188 2.93 -11.80 -13.47
CA GLU A 188 2.43 -12.30 -14.75
C GLU A 188 1.10 -11.63 -15.14
N ALA A 189 0.73 -11.70 -16.43
CA ALA A 189 -0.50 -11.06 -16.92
C ALA A 189 -1.77 -11.66 -16.32
N THR A 190 -1.74 -12.96 -16.08
CA THR A 190 -2.78 -13.75 -15.42
C THR A 190 -2.90 -13.41 -13.93
N ASP A 191 -1.84 -12.93 -13.27
CA ASP A 191 -1.91 -12.47 -11.88
C ASP A 191 -2.85 -11.26 -11.75
N VAL A 192 -2.70 -10.28 -12.66
CA VAL A 192 -3.50 -9.04 -12.63
C VAL A 192 -4.99 -9.34 -12.87
N GLU A 193 -5.30 -10.30 -13.74
CA GLU A 193 -6.68 -10.73 -13.98
C GLU A 193 -7.31 -11.32 -12.72
N ARG A 194 -6.54 -12.03 -11.89
CA ARG A 194 -7.00 -12.62 -10.62
C ARG A 194 -7.27 -11.57 -9.54
N TYR A 195 -6.79 -10.34 -9.72
CA TYR A 195 -7.07 -9.24 -8.78
C TYR A 195 -8.46 -8.61 -9.02
N ARG A 196 -9.26 -9.19 -9.92
CA ARG A 196 -10.63 -8.77 -10.26
C ARG A 196 -11.52 -8.45 -9.06
N PRO A 197 -11.55 -9.23 -7.96
CA PRO A 197 -12.36 -8.88 -6.79
C PRO A 197 -12.01 -7.51 -6.20
N LEU A 198 -10.72 -7.15 -6.16
CA LEU A 198 -10.23 -5.87 -5.64
C LEU A 198 -10.53 -4.72 -6.61
N ILE A 199 -10.33 -4.95 -7.90
CA ILE A 199 -10.68 -4.00 -8.97
C ILE A 199 -12.17 -3.64 -8.89
N ASN A 200 -13.03 -4.64 -8.73
CA ASN A 200 -14.47 -4.44 -8.63
C ASN A 200 -14.87 -3.64 -7.38
N VAL A 201 -14.24 -3.92 -6.23
CA VAL A 201 -14.49 -3.16 -4.99
C VAL A 201 -14.04 -1.71 -5.13
N ALA A 202 -12.82 -1.48 -5.60
CA ALA A 202 -12.29 -0.12 -5.79
C ALA A 202 -13.19 0.69 -6.73
N LYS A 203 -13.60 0.12 -7.87
CA LYS A 203 -14.54 0.76 -8.80
C LYS A 203 -15.90 1.04 -8.18
N HIS A 204 -16.46 0.07 -7.45
CA HIS A 204 -17.78 0.21 -6.83
C HIS A 204 -17.81 1.38 -5.83
N TYR A 205 -16.77 1.52 -5.00
CA TYR A 205 -16.65 2.59 -4.02
C TYR A 205 -15.92 3.84 -4.55
N ARG A 206 -15.55 3.86 -5.84
CA ARG A 206 -14.82 4.94 -6.52
C ARG A 206 -13.49 5.30 -5.85
N TRP A 207 -12.81 4.29 -5.32
CA TRP A 207 -11.45 4.40 -4.83
C TRP A 207 -10.49 4.27 -5.99
N SER A 208 -9.51 5.16 -6.07
CA SER A 208 -8.43 4.97 -7.04
C SER A 208 -7.66 3.72 -6.73
N LEU A 209 -7.30 2.94 -7.74
CA LEU A 209 -6.53 1.72 -7.58
C LEU A 209 -5.15 1.88 -8.20
N ALA A 210 -4.12 1.72 -7.38
CA ALA A 210 -2.72 1.75 -7.79
C ALA A 210 -2.06 0.38 -7.63
N LEU A 211 -1.12 0.07 -8.51
CA LEU A 211 -0.32 -1.15 -8.47
C LEU A 211 1.16 -0.82 -8.46
N ARG A 212 1.91 -1.42 -7.52
CA ARG A 212 3.37 -1.47 -7.56
C ARG A 212 3.80 -2.92 -7.84
N PRO A 213 3.92 -3.32 -9.11
CA PRO A 213 4.28 -4.68 -9.46
C PRO A 213 5.77 -4.94 -9.20
N ARG A 214 6.13 -6.22 -9.08
CA ARG A 214 7.53 -6.64 -9.14
C ARG A 214 7.97 -6.76 -10.60
N GLY A 215 9.14 -6.19 -10.91
CA GLY A 215 9.74 -6.29 -12.24
C GLY A 215 9.05 -5.40 -13.26
N ALA A 216 8.99 -5.88 -14.51
CA ALA A 216 8.21 -5.24 -15.56
C ALA A 216 6.72 -5.55 -15.37
N ALA A 217 5.85 -4.64 -15.83
CA ALA A 217 4.42 -4.78 -15.64
C ALA A 217 3.99 -5.76 -16.69
N PRO A 218 3.16 -6.73 -16.32
CA PRO A 218 2.70 -7.66 -17.31
C PRO A 218 1.81 -6.92 -18.31
N ALA A 219 1.90 -7.33 -19.57
CA ALA A 219 0.95 -6.91 -20.59
C ALA A 219 -0.42 -7.57 -20.33
N SER A 220 -1.20 -7.00 -19.42
CA SER A 220 -2.54 -7.46 -19.06
C SER A 220 -3.59 -6.41 -19.40
N PRO A 221 -4.70 -6.76 -20.08
CA PRO A 221 -5.81 -5.84 -20.29
C PRO A 221 -6.39 -5.30 -18.98
N ALA A 222 -6.35 -6.11 -17.90
CA ALA A 222 -6.82 -5.71 -16.58
C ALA A 222 -5.98 -4.58 -15.98
N LEU A 223 -4.73 -4.38 -16.43
CA LEU A 223 -3.89 -3.27 -15.98
C LEU A 223 -4.47 -1.90 -16.38
N ALA A 224 -5.23 -1.82 -17.47
CA ALA A 224 -5.91 -0.60 -17.90
C ALA A 224 -7.03 -0.15 -16.93
N GLU A 225 -7.37 -0.98 -15.96
CA GLU A 225 -8.38 -0.68 -14.94
C GLU A 225 -7.77 -0.12 -13.65
N PHE A 226 -6.44 0.03 -13.61
CA PHE A 226 -5.72 0.73 -12.54
C PHE A 226 -5.52 2.19 -12.92
N ASP A 227 -5.76 3.08 -11.95
CA ASP A 227 -5.58 4.52 -12.12
C ASP A 227 -4.10 4.92 -12.07
N ALA A 228 -3.25 4.09 -11.44
CA ALA A 228 -1.81 4.29 -11.43
C ALA A 228 -1.02 2.97 -11.42
N VAL A 229 0.14 2.98 -12.07
CA VAL A 229 1.15 1.91 -11.97
C VAL A 229 2.48 2.51 -11.56
N ILE A 230 3.08 1.99 -10.49
CA ILE A 230 4.30 2.50 -9.87
C ILE A 230 5.46 1.56 -10.20
N SER A 231 6.48 2.06 -10.89
CA SER A 231 7.63 1.28 -11.30
C SER A 231 8.81 2.15 -11.71
N PRO A 232 10.05 1.66 -11.54
CA PRO A 232 11.21 2.33 -12.12
C PRO A 232 11.17 2.31 -13.67
N ILE A 233 10.65 1.25 -14.28
CA ILE A 233 10.80 0.95 -15.71
C ILE A 233 9.51 1.04 -16.52
N ILE A 234 8.36 0.74 -15.93
CA ILE A 234 7.07 0.71 -16.65
C ILE A 234 6.52 2.12 -16.76
N ARG A 235 5.93 2.42 -17.93
CA ARG A 235 5.04 3.56 -18.11
C ARG A 235 3.73 3.06 -18.70
N VAL A 236 2.62 3.49 -18.11
CA VAL A 236 1.27 3.26 -18.63
C VAL A 236 0.79 4.47 -19.41
N PRO A 237 0.07 4.27 -20.53
CA PRO A 237 -0.52 5.38 -21.26
C PRO A 237 -1.69 5.99 -20.47
N LYS A 238 -1.96 7.27 -20.72
CA LYS A 238 -3.17 7.95 -20.24
C LYS A 238 -4.43 7.15 -20.66
N PRO A 239 -5.49 7.13 -19.84
CA PRO A 239 -5.73 7.98 -18.67
C PRO A 239 -5.09 7.47 -17.36
N ALA A 240 -4.40 6.34 -17.36
CA ALA A 240 -3.68 5.88 -16.17
C ALA A 240 -2.43 6.75 -15.92
N SER A 241 -2.03 6.87 -14.67
CA SER A 241 -0.83 7.61 -14.24
C SER A 241 0.36 6.67 -14.06
N SER A 242 1.55 7.14 -14.37
CA SER A 242 2.78 6.38 -14.11
C SER A 242 3.52 6.96 -12.90
N GLY A 243 3.65 6.18 -11.84
CA GLY A 243 4.53 6.49 -10.71
C GLY A 243 5.94 6.03 -11.04
N VAL A 244 6.90 6.95 -11.12
CA VAL A 244 8.31 6.62 -11.35
C VAL A 244 8.96 6.34 -10.01
N ASP A 245 9.23 5.07 -9.70
CA ASP A 245 9.94 4.69 -8.47
C ASP A 245 11.41 5.12 -8.59
N VAL A 246 11.77 6.13 -7.81
CA VAL A 246 13.12 6.72 -7.80
C VAL A 246 13.88 6.41 -6.52
N GLY A 247 13.36 5.56 -5.62
CA GLY A 247 13.97 5.33 -4.31
C GLY A 247 15.43 4.88 -4.40
N ALA A 248 15.72 3.90 -5.26
CA ALA A 248 17.09 3.45 -5.45
C ALA A 248 18.01 4.56 -5.98
N VAL A 249 17.57 5.35 -6.95
CA VAL A 249 18.39 6.42 -7.56
C VAL A 249 18.61 7.56 -6.55
N LEU A 250 17.55 8.00 -5.89
CA LEU A 250 17.56 9.12 -4.94
C LEU A 250 18.52 8.85 -3.78
N TRP A 251 18.38 7.71 -3.10
CA TRP A 251 19.16 7.42 -1.89
C TRP A 251 20.61 7.03 -2.16
N HIS A 252 20.98 6.74 -3.41
CA HIS A 252 22.36 6.52 -3.84
C HIS A 252 22.98 7.74 -4.55
N GLY A 253 22.33 8.91 -4.51
CA GLY A 253 22.85 10.15 -5.08
C GLY A 253 22.89 10.17 -6.62
N GLY A 254 22.03 9.38 -7.26
CA GLY A 254 21.90 9.37 -8.71
C GLY A 254 21.04 10.51 -9.25
N SER A 255 21.15 10.78 -10.55
CA SER A 255 20.34 11.79 -11.22
C SER A 255 18.90 11.33 -11.39
N LEU A 256 17.94 12.15 -10.94
CA LEU A 256 16.53 11.85 -11.13
C LEU A 256 16.13 11.95 -12.61
N PRO A 257 15.24 11.05 -13.07
CA PRO A 257 14.62 11.20 -14.37
C PRO A 257 13.70 12.42 -14.39
N VAL A 258 13.62 13.10 -15.53
CA VAL A 258 12.59 14.13 -15.76
C VAL A 258 11.24 13.43 -15.97
N LEU A 259 10.20 13.92 -15.29
CA LEU A 259 8.85 13.39 -15.44
C LEU A 259 8.21 13.88 -16.75
N ASP A 260 7.62 12.95 -17.50
CA ASP A 260 6.73 13.30 -18.61
C ASP A 260 5.30 13.60 -18.13
N GLN A 261 4.44 14.04 -19.06
CA GLN A 261 3.02 14.21 -18.75
C GLN A 261 2.37 12.89 -18.30
N GLY A 262 1.56 12.97 -17.24
CA GLY A 262 0.92 11.79 -16.66
C GLY A 262 1.80 11.00 -15.70
N GLN A 263 3.00 11.52 -15.38
CA GLN A 263 3.92 10.89 -14.44
C GLN A 263 4.03 11.66 -13.12
N PHE A 264 4.34 10.94 -12.04
CA PHE A 264 4.68 11.48 -10.71
C PHE A 264 5.86 10.69 -10.14
N TYR A 265 6.59 11.25 -9.17
CA TYR A 265 7.63 10.51 -8.45
C TYR A 265 7.02 9.63 -7.37
N PHE A 266 7.52 8.41 -7.24
CA PHE A 266 7.28 7.57 -6.07
C PHE A 266 8.60 7.33 -5.35
N VAL A 267 8.58 7.39 -4.03
CA VAL A 267 9.75 7.10 -3.21
C VAL A 267 9.32 6.48 -1.88
N GLU A 268 10.06 5.45 -1.48
CA GLU A 268 10.03 4.90 -0.14
C GLU A 268 11.29 5.34 0.61
N ILE A 269 11.14 5.89 1.82
CA ILE A 269 12.27 6.32 2.65
C ILE A 269 12.82 5.11 3.42
N PRO A 270 14.11 4.75 3.25
CA PRO A 270 14.77 3.73 4.05
C PRO A 270 14.69 4.07 5.53
N ALA A 271 14.48 3.05 6.38
CA ALA A 271 14.37 3.23 7.82
C ALA A 271 15.54 4.05 8.37
N GLU A 272 16.77 3.70 8.00
CA GLU A 272 18.02 4.24 8.52
C GLU A 272 18.46 5.58 7.92
N GLN A 273 17.63 6.21 7.08
CA GLN A 273 18.01 7.48 6.46
C GLN A 273 18.19 8.60 7.49
N GLN A 274 19.11 9.54 7.21
CA GLN A 274 19.35 10.71 8.07
C GLN A 274 18.29 11.79 7.82
N PRO A 275 17.72 12.43 8.87
CA PRO A 275 16.65 13.41 8.71
C PRO A 275 16.97 14.57 7.77
N GLU A 276 18.19 15.11 7.85
CA GLU A 276 18.64 16.23 7.02
C GLU A 276 18.61 15.85 5.54
N LEU A 277 19.15 14.67 5.22
CA LEU A 277 19.20 14.14 3.86
C LEU A 277 17.81 13.80 3.32
N VAL A 278 16.89 13.33 4.17
CA VAL A 278 15.48 13.13 3.81
C VAL A 278 14.84 14.45 3.41
N LEU A 279 14.95 15.48 4.26
CA LEU A 279 14.32 16.78 4.00
C LEU A 279 14.89 17.46 2.76
N GLU A 280 16.21 17.39 2.56
CA GLU A 280 16.87 17.91 1.36
C GLU A 280 16.37 17.18 0.09
N SER A 281 16.32 15.85 0.13
CA SER A 281 15.86 15.01 -0.98
C SER A 281 14.39 15.28 -1.33
N LEU A 282 13.52 15.46 -0.32
CA LEU A 282 12.12 15.80 -0.53
C LEU A 282 11.94 17.23 -1.05
N ALA A 283 12.76 18.19 -0.62
CA ALA A 283 12.74 19.53 -1.17
C ALA A 283 13.12 19.53 -2.66
N TRP A 284 14.13 18.74 -3.02
CA TRP A 284 14.55 18.59 -4.41
C TRP A 284 13.49 17.91 -5.29
N LEU A 285 12.85 16.84 -4.81
CA LEU A 285 11.75 16.17 -5.53
C LEU A 285 10.53 17.06 -5.78
N ARG A 286 10.33 18.08 -4.93
CA ARG A 286 9.19 19.00 -4.97
C ARG A 286 9.45 20.30 -5.74
N ALA A 287 10.71 20.57 -6.10
CA ALA A 287 11.10 21.73 -6.90
C ALA A 287 10.53 21.64 -8.33
#